data_AF-A0A1V2UP09-F1
#
_entry.id   AF-A0A1V2UP09-F1
#
_cell.length_a   1.000
_cell.length_b   1.000
_cell.length_c   1.000
_cell.angle_alpha   90.00
_cell.angle_beta   90.00
_cell.angle_gamma   90.00
#
_symmetry.space_group_name_H-M   'P 1'
#
loop_
_entity.id
_entity.type
_entity.pdbx_description
1 polymer ?
#
loop_
_entity_poly.entity_id
_entity_poly.type
_entity_poly.pdbx_seq_one_letter_code
_entity_poly.pdbx_strand_id
1 'polypeptide(L)'
;MITQETQKITEKNEQQKKKRLLALLLLLLAFVAIGWYWYVNIQPTQILSDDFPEIKHAEKMTGDQLKKYANQAVDDSNVTINVYPEVSVNTDGKTGNIWIQNLPTNRYGQQAILSMKDSKETLYETGLLEPGYEVTELTLAKELTTGTHPGVVKLEFYDLENKKLMGKTTVDVTINVNQ
;
A
#
# COMPACT_ATOMS: atom_id res chain seq x y z
N MET A 1 -45.23 -63.43 -13.02
CA MET A 1 -45.22 -61.98 -13.30
C MET A 1 -44.58 -61.15 -12.19
N ILE A 2 -44.66 -61.57 -10.91
CA ILE A 2 -44.15 -60.80 -9.75
C ILE A 2 -42.60 -60.63 -9.76
N THR A 3 -41.85 -61.62 -10.24
CA THR A 3 -40.37 -61.63 -10.19
C THR A 3 -39.69 -60.60 -11.12
N GLN A 4 -40.30 -60.25 -12.26
CA GLN A 4 -39.71 -59.30 -13.21
C GLN A 4 -39.85 -57.84 -12.76
N GLU A 5 -40.93 -57.51 -12.05
CA GLU A 5 -41.13 -56.17 -11.48
C GLU A 5 -40.15 -55.90 -10.34
N THR A 6 -39.89 -56.89 -9.47
CA THR A 6 -38.94 -56.75 -8.37
C THR A 6 -37.50 -56.55 -8.86
N GLN A 7 -37.09 -57.26 -9.92
CA GLN A 7 -35.77 -57.07 -10.55
C GLN A 7 -35.63 -55.68 -11.19
N LYS A 8 -36.64 -55.20 -11.93
CA LYS A 8 -36.64 -53.85 -12.52
C LYS A 8 -36.58 -52.73 -11.48
N ILE A 9 -37.28 -52.88 -10.35
CA ILE A 9 -37.26 -51.88 -9.27
C ILE A 9 -35.89 -51.85 -8.58
N THR A 10 -35.24 -53.02 -8.44
CA THR A 10 -33.91 -53.14 -7.80
C THR A 10 -32.81 -52.52 -8.66
N GLU A 11 -32.78 -52.83 -9.97
CA GLU A 11 -31.84 -52.22 -10.92
C GLU A 11 -32.03 -50.70 -11.05
N LYS A 12 -33.29 -50.22 -11.08
CA LYS A 12 -33.61 -48.79 -11.12
C LYS A 12 -33.14 -48.06 -9.85
N ASN A 13 -33.28 -48.68 -8.67
CA ASN A 13 -32.80 -48.12 -7.41
C ASN A 13 -31.27 -48.10 -7.31
N GLU A 14 -30.57 -49.11 -7.80
CA GLU A 14 -29.10 -49.08 -7.87
C GLU A 14 -28.57 -48.01 -8.83
N GLN A 15 -29.20 -47.87 -10.01
CA GLN A 15 -28.83 -46.80 -10.94
C GLN A 15 -29.10 -45.40 -10.36
N GLN A 16 -30.19 -45.21 -9.63
CA GLN A 16 -30.47 -43.94 -8.94
C GLN A 16 -29.49 -43.67 -7.80
N LYS A 17 -29.09 -44.69 -7.02
CA LYS A 17 -28.05 -44.55 -6.00
C LYS A 17 -26.70 -44.17 -6.60
N LYS A 18 -26.28 -44.81 -7.71
CA LYS A 18 -25.03 -44.46 -8.43
C LYS A 18 -25.05 -43.03 -8.98
N LYS A 19 -26.18 -42.57 -9.54
CA LYS A 19 -26.34 -41.19 -10.01
C LYS A 19 -26.31 -40.17 -8.87
N ARG A 20 -26.93 -40.48 -7.73
CA ARG A 20 -26.86 -39.61 -6.52
C ARG A 20 -25.45 -39.56 -5.94
N LEU A 21 -24.74 -40.69 -5.91
CA LEU A 21 -23.35 -40.75 -5.45
C LEU A 21 -22.43 -39.92 -6.37
N LEU A 22 -22.63 -40.02 -7.69
CA LEU A 22 -21.87 -39.23 -8.66
C LEU A 22 -22.16 -37.72 -8.53
N ALA A 23 -23.43 -37.35 -8.31
CA ALA A 23 -23.82 -35.96 -8.07
C ALA A 23 -23.21 -35.40 -6.76
N LEU A 24 -23.18 -36.21 -5.69
CA LEU A 24 -22.54 -35.85 -4.42
C LEU A 24 -21.02 -35.68 -4.58
N LEU A 25 -20.37 -36.54 -5.36
CA LEU A 25 -18.93 -36.44 -5.63
C LEU A 25 -18.60 -35.17 -6.42
N LEU A 26 -19.41 -34.85 -7.43
CA LEU A 26 -19.26 -33.60 -8.21
C LEU A 26 -19.49 -32.36 -7.33
N LEU A 27 -20.48 -32.40 -6.44
CA LEU A 27 -20.73 -31.32 -5.49
C LEU A 27 -19.54 -31.12 -4.55
N LEU A 28 -18.97 -32.20 -4.03
CA LEU A 28 -17.78 -32.15 -3.17
C LEU A 28 -16.58 -31.54 -3.91
N LEU A 29 -16.37 -31.94 -5.18
CA LEU A 29 -15.32 -31.35 -6.02
C LEU A 29 -15.51 -29.85 -6.23
N ALA A 30 -16.76 -29.42 -6.44
CA ALA A 30 -17.08 -27.99 -6.58
C ALA A 30 -16.76 -27.21 -5.30
N PHE A 31 -17.09 -27.75 -4.11
CA PHE A 31 -16.73 -27.11 -2.85
C PHE A 31 -15.21 -27.03 -2.63
N VAL A 32 -14.45 -28.06 -3.00
CA VAL A 32 -12.98 -28.02 -2.94
C VAL A 32 -12.42 -26.99 -3.90
N ALA A 33 -12.95 -26.89 -5.13
CA ALA A 33 -12.52 -25.90 -6.10
C ALA A 33 -12.81 -24.46 -5.64
N ILE A 34 -14.00 -24.23 -5.05
CA ILE A 34 -14.37 -22.93 -4.49
C ILE A 34 -13.50 -22.59 -3.27
N GLY A 35 -13.28 -23.56 -2.37
CA GLY A 35 -12.42 -23.39 -1.20
C GLY A 35 -10.97 -23.11 -1.58
N TRP A 36 -10.45 -23.81 -2.59
CA TRP A 36 -9.13 -23.53 -3.17
C TRP A 36 -9.07 -22.14 -3.77
N TYR A 37 -10.04 -21.77 -4.61
CA TYR A 37 -10.13 -20.43 -5.21
C TYR A 37 -10.13 -19.33 -4.14
N TRP A 38 -10.92 -19.49 -3.08
CA TRP A 38 -10.93 -18.56 -1.96
C TRP A 38 -9.60 -18.55 -1.20
N TYR A 39 -9.00 -19.71 -0.94
CA TYR A 39 -7.70 -19.81 -0.26
C TYR A 39 -6.56 -19.14 -1.04
N VAL A 40 -6.52 -19.29 -2.36
CA VAL A 40 -5.47 -18.64 -3.19
C VAL A 40 -5.74 -17.14 -3.33
N ASN A 41 -7.00 -16.71 -3.42
CA ASN A 41 -7.34 -15.28 -3.60
C ASN A 41 -7.44 -14.47 -2.29
N ILE A 42 -7.44 -15.10 -1.10
CA ILE A 42 -7.45 -14.41 0.21
C ILE A 42 -6.03 -14.23 0.78
N GLN A 43 -4.98 -14.64 0.06
CA GLN A 43 -3.65 -14.18 0.45
C GLN A 43 -3.57 -12.66 0.22
N PRO A 44 -3.28 -11.84 1.24
CA PRO A 44 -3.00 -10.43 1.00
C PRO A 44 -1.85 -10.40 -0.01
N THR A 45 -2.07 -9.81 -1.18
CA THR A 45 -1.09 -9.73 -2.24
C THR A 45 0.22 -9.26 -1.63
N GLN A 46 1.19 -10.17 -1.56
CA GLN A 46 2.50 -9.88 -1.03
C GLN A 46 3.18 -9.08 -2.13
N ILE A 47 3.02 -7.75 -2.07
CA ILE A 47 3.78 -6.85 -2.91
C ILE A 47 5.21 -6.92 -2.37
N LEU A 48 5.97 -7.90 -2.85
CA LEU A 48 7.41 -7.80 -2.88
C LEU A 48 7.67 -6.60 -3.79
N SER A 49 7.91 -5.44 -3.19
CA SER A 49 8.41 -4.30 -3.93
C SER A 49 9.80 -4.69 -4.41
N ASP A 50 9.95 -4.94 -5.70
CA ASP A 50 11.27 -5.13 -6.33
C ASP A 50 12.18 -3.90 -6.14
N ASP A 51 11.60 -2.74 -5.76
CA ASP A 51 12.29 -1.50 -5.39
C ASP A 51 12.00 -1.13 -3.92
N PHE A 52 12.73 -1.70 -2.96
CA PHE A 52 12.81 -1.11 -1.63
C PHE A 52 13.61 0.19 -1.73
N PRO A 53 13.04 1.36 -1.38
CA PRO A 53 13.67 2.64 -1.67
C PRO A 53 14.99 2.79 -0.92
N GLU A 54 15.99 3.34 -1.61
CA GLU A 54 17.27 3.65 -1.00
C GLU A 54 17.14 4.77 0.04
N ILE A 55 17.93 4.72 1.10
CA ILE A 55 18.01 5.81 2.08
C ILE A 55 18.80 6.96 1.42
N LYS A 56 18.08 7.96 0.90
CA LYS A 56 18.62 9.13 0.20
C LYS A 56 17.81 10.37 0.55
N HIS A 57 18.48 11.51 0.72
CA HIS A 57 17.85 12.80 1.03
C HIS A 57 16.93 12.76 2.26
N ALA A 58 17.37 12.06 3.31
CA ALA A 58 16.69 11.96 4.59
C ALA A 58 17.57 12.60 5.67
N GLU A 59 17.08 13.63 6.34
CA GLU A 59 17.78 14.28 7.44
C GLU A 59 17.28 13.77 8.77
N LYS A 60 18.19 13.51 9.71
CA LYS A 60 17.80 13.09 11.05
C LYS A 60 17.26 14.29 11.82
N MET A 61 16.08 14.14 12.43
CA MET A 61 15.50 15.17 13.28
C MET A 61 16.46 15.57 14.40
N THR A 62 16.41 16.83 14.81
CA THR A 62 17.29 17.36 15.86
C THR A 62 17.06 16.69 17.21
N GLY A 63 18.08 16.66 18.06
CA GLY A 63 18.01 16.02 19.38
C GLY A 63 16.88 16.57 20.27
N ASP A 64 16.59 17.87 20.18
CA ASP A 64 15.51 18.48 20.95
C ASP A 64 14.12 18.15 20.41
N GLN A 65 13.97 17.94 19.09
CA GLN A 65 12.74 17.39 18.54
C GLN A 65 12.55 15.94 18.98
N LEU A 66 13.61 15.10 18.96
CA LEU A 66 13.54 13.70 19.39
C LEU A 66 13.23 13.54 20.88
N LYS A 67 13.74 14.43 21.75
CA LYS A 67 13.44 14.40 23.20
C LYS A 67 11.95 14.50 23.52
N LYS A 68 11.16 15.19 22.69
CA LYS A 68 9.69 15.28 22.86
C LYS A 68 9.01 13.92 22.76
N TYR A 69 9.65 12.97 22.09
CA TYR A 69 9.14 11.62 21.85
C TYR A 69 9.88 10.55 22.66
N ALA A 70 10.88 10.91 23.47
CA ALA A 70 11.74 9.94 24.17
C ALA A 70 11.00 9.01 25.14
N ASN A 71 9.87 9.46 25.70
CA ASN A 71 9.04 8.67 26.61
C ASN A 71 7.79 8.08 25.93
N GLN A 72 7.61 8.30 24.62
CA GLN A 72 6.48 7.77 23.88
C GLN A 72 6.85 6.41 23.31
N ALA A 73 6.02 5.41 23.56
CA ALA A 73 6.19 4.09 22.97
C ALA A 73 5.92 4.17 21.45
N VAL A 74 6.58 3.30 20.71
CA VAL A 74 6.25 3.08 19.30
C VAL A 74 4.80 2.59 19.21
N ASP A 75 3.98 3.23 18.39
CA ASP A 75 2.61 2.78 18.14
C ASP A 75 2.65 1.66 17.10
N ASP A 76 2.45 0.43 17.55
CA ASP A 76 2.39 -0.75 16.69
C ASP A 76 1.12 -0.80 15.82
N SER A 77 0.10 0.01 16.14
CA SER A 77 -1.24 -0.06 15.54
C SER A 77 -1.57 1.09 14.59
N ASN A 78 -1.02 2.29 14.83
CA ASN A 78 -1.31 3.47 14.00
C ASN A 78 -0.03 4.14 13.51
N VAL A 79 -0.04 4.56 12.24
CA VAL A 79 1.00 5.44 11.69
C VAL A 79 0.52 6.88 11.78
N THR A 80 1.27 7.72 12.50
CA THR A 80 0.98 9.16 12.53
C THR A 80 1.75 9.84 11.41
N ILE A 81 1.01 10.56 10.55
CA ILE A 81 1.54 11.22 9.37
C ILE A 81 1.53 12.73 9.59
N ASN A 82 2.71 13.34 9.58
CA ASN A 82 2.84 14.81 9.51
C ASN A 82 3.37 15.19 8.12
N VAL A 83 2.44 15.52 7.23
CA VAL A 83 2.74 16.13 5.92
C VAL A 83 2.16 17.52 5.92
N TYR A 84 3.00 18.52 5.64
CA TYR A 84 2.51 19.87 5.42
C TYR A 84 1.88 19.97 4.03
N PRO A 85 0.67 20.54 3.91
CA PRO A 85 -0.09 20.55 2.65
C PRO A 85 0.45 21.52 1.60
N GLU A 86 1.52 22.26 1.92
CA GLU A 86 2.08 23.30 1.06
C GLU A 86 3.51 22.97 0.67
N VAL A 87 3.78 23.06 -0.63
CA VAL A 87 5.11 22.94 -1.23
C VAL A 87 5.48 24.31 -1.79
N SER A 88 6.64 24.82 -1.38
CA SER A 88 7.17 26.11 -1.86
C SER A 88 8.29 25.85 -2.85
N VAL A 89 8.26 26.48 -4.01
CA VAL A 89 9.26 26.36 -5.06
C VAL A 89 9.83 27.75 -5.34
N ASN A 90 11.15 27.84 -5.43
CA ASN A 90 11.87 29.07 -5.70
C ASN A 90 11.58 29.60 -7.10
N THR A 91 12.06 30.81 -7.37
CA THR A 91 11.88 31.49 -8.66
C THR A 91 12.60 30.79 -9.82
N ASP A 92 13.51 29.87 -9.52
CA ASP A 92 14.14 28.96 -10.51
C ASP A 92 13.18 27.88 -11.02
N GLY A 93 11.98 27.76 -10.43
CA GLY A 93 10.97 26.77 -10.80
C GLY A 93 11.35 25.33 -10.45
N LYS A 94 12.44 25.10 -9.71
CA LYS A 94 13.05 23.78 -9.55
C LYS A 94 13.42 23.42 -8.12
N THR A 95 14.07 24.30 -7.38
CA THR A 95 14.46 24.05 -5.98
C THR A 95 13.39 24.60 -5.05
N GLY A 96 13.25 24.02 -3.86
CA GLY A 96 12.18 24.44 -2.97
C GLY A 96 12.16 23.69 -1.64
N ASN A 97 11.08 23.89 -0.90
CA ASN A 97 10.85 23.31 0.41
C ASN A 97 9.57 22.47 0.42
N ILE A 98 9.68 21.34 1.11
CA ILE A 98 8.59 20.43 1.43
C ILE A 98 8.86 19.89 2.83
N TRP A 99 7.85 19.75 3.67
CA TRP A 99 8.02 19.24 5.02
C TRP A 99 7.28 17.91 5.19
N ILE A 100 8.05 16.83 5.26
CA ILE A 100 7.56 15.48 5.50
C ILE A 100 8.38 14.87 6.63
N GLN A 101 7.69 14.40 7.67
CA GLN A 101 8.33 13.83 8.85
C GLN A 101 7.82 12.40 9.09
N ASN A 102 8.75 11.47 9.27
CA ASN A 102 8.44 10.17 9.85
C ASN A 102 8.74 10.23 11.36
N LEU A 103 7.70 10.29 12.20
CA LEU A 103 7.87 10.45 13.64
C LEU A 103 8.65 9.26 14.23
N PRO A 104 9.48 9.47 15.27
CA PRO A 104 10.26 8.39 15.90
C PRO A 104 9.38 7.35 16.61
N THR A 105 8.10 7.66 16.85
CA THR A 105 7.10 6.74 17.39
C THR A 105 6.49 5.82 16.32
N ASN A 106 6.76 6.05 15.04
CA ASN A 106 6.30 5.18 13.97
C ASN A 106 7.22 3.95 13.88
N ARG A 107 6.65 2.79 13.55
CA ARG A 107 7.42 1.54 13.33
C ARG A 107 7.93 1.38 11.90
N TYR A 108 7.21 1.96 10.94
CA TYR A 108 7.44 1.74 9.51
C TYR A 108 8.32 2.84 8.92
N GLY A 109 9.12 2.48 7.92
CA GLY A 109 9.74 3.45 7.03
C GLY A 109 8.70 4.09 6.12
N GLN A 110 8.97 5.29 5.65
CA GLN A 110 8.06 6.06 4.81
C GLN A 110 8.78 6.58 3.57
N GLN A 111 8.13 6.52 2.42
CA GLN A 111 8.58 7.21 1.21
C GLN A 111 7.49 8.14 0.73
N ALA A 112 7.86 9.33 0.23
CA ALA A 112 6.94 10.29 -0.32
C ALA A 112 7.24 10.57 -1.78
N ILE A 113 6.19 10.57 -2.60
CA ILE A 113 6.25 10.82 -4.04
C ILE A 113 5.30 11.98 -4.35
N LEU A 114 5.84 13.09 -4.80
CA LEU A 114 5.10 14.27 -5.24
C LEU A 114 4.78 14.17 -6.73
N SER A 115 3.51 14.34 -7.09
CA SER A 115 3.06 14.33 -8.48
C SER A 115 2.06 15.43 -8.76
N MET A 116 1.96 15.86 -10.03
CA MET A 116 0.89 16.73 -10.50
C MET A 116 -0.46 16.05 -10.37
N LYS A 117 -1.48 16.75 -9.87
CA LYS A 117 -2.82 16.16 -9.65
C LYS A 117 -3.48 15.70 -10.95
N ASP A 118 -3.36 16.50 -12.01
CA ASP A 118 -4.05 16.25 -13.28
C ASP A 118 -3.28 15.27 -14.18
N SER A 119 -2.01 15.58 -14.47
CA SER A 119 -1.20 14.76 -15.38
C SER A 119 -0.64 13.49 -14.73
N LYS A 120 -0.65 13.41 -13.39
CA LYS A 120 0.02 12.37 -12.60
C LYS A 120 1.52 12.27 -12.86
N GLU A 121 2.12 13.31 -13.44
CA GLU A 121 3.55 13.42 -13.67
C GLU A 121 4.27 13.50 -12.32
N THR A 122 5.19 12.57 -12.05
CA THR A 122 6.05 12.62 -10.86
C THR A 122 7.01 13.78 -10.97
N LEU A 123 7.00 14.64 -9.96
CA LEU A 123 7.85 15.83 -9.88
C LEU A 123 9.04 15.61 -8.95
N TYR A 124 8.86 14.84 -7.89
CA TYR A 124 9.89 14.59 -6.89
C TYR A 124 9.60 13.30 -6.12
N GLU A 125 10.65 12.62 -5.67
CA GLU A 125 10.58 11.40 -4.89
C GLU A 125 11.65 11.45 -3.81
N THR A 126 11.25 11.18 -2.57
CA THR A 126 12.20 11.05 -1.45
C THR A 126 12.85 9.66 -1.49
N GLY A 127 13.99 9.53 -0.82
CA GLY A 127 14.42 8.20 -0.37
C GLY A 127 13.56 7.70 0.78
N LEU A 128 13.95 6.56 1.35
CA LEU A 128 13.30 6.00 2.54
C LEU A 128 13.59 6.86 3.77
N LEU A 129 12.52 7.32 4.42
CA LEU A 129 12.54 8.02 5.70
C LEU A 129 12.32 7.00 6.82
N GLU A 130 13.37 6.70 7.57
CA GLU A 130 13.27 5.90 8.78
C GLU A 130 12.59 6.70 9.91
N PRO A 131 12.06 6.05 10.96
CA PRO A 131 11.53 6.76 12.13
C PRO A 131 12.55 7.74 12.71
N GLY A 132 12.13 9.00 12.89
CA GLY A 132 12.99 10.09 13.34
C GLY A 132 13.75 10.83 12.23
N TYR A 133 13.40 10.59 10.96
CA TYR A 133 13.93 11.32 9.81
C TYR A 133 12.88 12.21 9.16
N GLU A 134 13.35 13.27 8.50
CA GLU A 134 12.55 14.26 7.81
C GLU A 134 13.16 14.69 6.47
N VAL A 135 12.33 15.32 5.65
CA VAL A 135 12.71 16.06 4.44
C VAL A 135 12.16 17.46 4.56
N THR A 136 12.99 18.45 4.29
CA THR A 136 12.69 19.90 4.37
C THR A 136 12.92 20.63 3.05
N GLU A 137 13.64 20.00 2.13
CA GLU A 137 14.04 20.55 0.84
C GLU A 137 13.71 19.57 -0.29
N LEU A 138 13.44 20.11 -1.48
CA LEU A 138 13.28 19.32 -2.69
C LEU A 138 13.99 19.95 -3.89
N THR A 139 14.22 19.12 -4.88
CA THR A 139 14.61 19.53 -6.23
C THR A 139 13.72 18.79 -7.21
N LEU A 140 12.89 19.53 -7.94
CA LEU A 140 11.98 18.96 -8.91
C LEU A 140 12.74 18.38 -10.10
N ALA A 141 12.26 17.25 -10.61
CA ALA A 141 12.77 16.61 -11.83
C ALA A 141 12.60 17.50 -13.06
N LYS A 142 11.64 18.44 -13.00
CA LYS A 142 11.28 19.36 -14.07
C LYS A 142 10.91 20.73 -13.50
N GLU A 143 11.29 21.77 -14.23
CA GLU A 143 10.92 23.15 -13.90
C GLU A 143 9.42 23.38 -14.05
N LEU A 144 8.82 24.01 -13.05
CA LEU A 144 7.43 24.46 -13.07
C LEU A 144 7.37 25.95 -13.38
N THR A 145 6.33 26.36 -14.10
CA THR A 145 6.09 27.78 -14.35
C THR A 145 5.60 28.47 -13.07
N THR A 146 5.90 29.75 -12.92
CA THR A 146 5.41 30.58 -11.82
C THR A 146 3.90 30.48 -11.64
N GLY A 147 3.44 30.43 -10.38
CA GLY A 147 2.03 30.31 -10.03
C GLY A 147 1.74 29.14 -9.10
N THR A 148 0.45 28.83 -8.95
CA THR A 148 -0.05 27.78 -8.05
C THR A 148 -0.51 26.57 -8.85
N HIS A 149 -0.01 25.37 -8.48
CA HIS A 149 -0.33 24.11 -9.14
C HIS A 149 -0.91 23.10 -8.16
N PRO A 150 -1.97 22.35 -8.53
CA PRO A 150 -2.49 21.29 -7.70
C PRO A 150 -1.56 20.06 -7.75
N GLY A 151 -1.16 19.56 -6.58
CA GLY A 151 -0.31 18.40 -6.44
C GLY A 151 -0.93 17.32 -5.55
N VAL A 152 -0.32 16.15 -5.57
CA VAL A 152 -0.62 15.03 -4.67
C VAL A 152 0.69 14.47 -4.15
N VAL A 153 0.79 14.30 -2.83
CA VAL A 153 1.86 13.53 -2.19
C VAL A 153 1.32 12.13 -1.90
N LYS A 154 1.85 11.13 -2.59
CA LYS A 154 1.62 9.72 -2.28
C LYS A 154 2.64 9.28 -1.25
N LEU A 155 2.16 8.73 -0.14
CA LEU A 155 2.98 8.13 0.90
C LEU A 155 2.91 6.61 0.80
N GLU A 156 4.06 5.97 0.87
CA GLU A 156 4.21 4.52 0.90
C GLU A 156 4.90 4.12 2.21
N PHE A 157 4.35 3.14 2.91
CA PHE A 157 4.85 2.67 4.20
C PHE A 157 5.51 1.31 4.06
N TYR A 158 6.68 1.15 4.64
CA TYR A 158 7.53 -0.02 4.49
C TYR A 158 7.87 -0.65 5.84
N ASP A 159 7.71 -1.96 5.94
CA ASP A 159 8.31 -2.76 7.00
C ASP A 159 9.82 -2.82 6.76
N LEU A 160 10.58 -2.28 7.71
CA LEU A 160 12.04 -2.14 7.59
C LEU A 160 12.77 -3.49 7.72
N GLU A 161 12.18 -4.45 8.45
CA GLU A 161 12.79 -5.77 8.69
C GLU A 161 12.64 -6.68 7.46
N ASN A 162 11.41 -6.78 6.96
CA ASN A 162 11.03 -7.65 5.85
C ASN A 162 11.11 -6.94 4.49
N LYS A 163 11.48 -5.65 4.49
CA LYS A 163 11.58 -4.80 3.29
C LYS A 163 10.33 -4.83 2.43
N LYS A 164 9.17 -4.76 3.07
CA LYS A 164 7.87 -4.99 2.43
C LYS A 164 7.01 -3.75 2.48
N LEU A 165 6.33 -3.45 1.38
CA LEU A 165 5.29 -2.44 1.36
C LEU A 165 4.08 -2.88 2.19
N MET A 166 3.74 -2.08 3.19
CA MET A 166 2.67 -2.33 4.16
C MET A 166 1.40 -1.56 3.84
N GLY A 167 1.50 -0.41 3.17
CA GLY A 167 0.35 0.41 2.84
C GLY A 167 0.71 1.64 2.04
N LYS A 168 -0.33 2.31 1.52
CA LYS A 168 -0.21 3.58 0.79
C LYS A 168 -1.33 4.52 1.21
N THR A 169 -1.05 5.81 1.19
CA THR A 169 -2.08 6.87 1.30
C THR A 169 -1.70 8.07 0.45
N THR A 170 -2.63 9.01 0.25
CA THR A 170 -2.41 10.21 -0.56
C THR A 170 -2.89 11.44 0.19
N VAL A 171 -2.13 12.52 0.08
CA VAL A 171 -2.45 13.83 0.61
C VAL A 171 -2.48 14.82 -0.55
N ASP A 172 -3.59 15.54 -0.71
CA ASP A 172 -3.67 16.65 -1.67
C ASP A 172 -2.81 17.80 -1.16
N VAL A 173 -2.01 18.39 -2.04
CA VAL A 173 -1.11 19.51 -1.72
C VAL A 173 -1.21 20.64 -2.74
N THR A 174 -0.78 21.82 -2.32
CA THR A 174 -0.65 22.98 -3.19
C THR A 174 0.82 23.28 -3.42
N ILE A 175 1.24 23.37 -4.69
CA ILE A 175 2.61 23.73 -5.09
C ILE A 175 2.62 25.19 -5.50
N ASN A 176 3.34 26.03 -4.76
CA ASN A 176 3.47 27.46 -5.01
C ASN A 176 4.86 27.75 -5.56
N VAL A 177 4.94 28.24 -6.81
CA VAL A 177 6.18 28.68 -7.44
C VAL A 177 6.29 30.20 -7.31
N ASN A 178 7.32 30.66 -6.60
CA ASN A 178 7.56 32.06 -6.28
C ASN A 178 7.78 32.91 -7.54
N GLN A 179 7.45 34.21 -7.41
CA GLN A 179 7.63 35.23 -8.45
C GLN A 179 9.00 35.89 -8.37
#